data_AF-A0A9D6CW65-F1
#
_entry.id   AF-A0A9D6CW65-F1
#
_cell.length_a   1.000
_cell.length_b   1.000
_cell.length_c   1.000
_cell.angle_alpha   90.00
_cell.angle_beta   90.00
_cell.angle_gamma   90.00
#
_symmetry.space_group_name_H-M   'P 1'
#
loop_
_entity.id
_entity.type
_entity.pdbx_description
1 polymer ?
#
loop_
_entity_poly.entity_id
_entity_poly.type
_entity_poly.pdbx_seq_one_letter_code
_entity_poly.pdbx_strand_id
1 'polypeptide(L)'
;MSAERSARIATHNDRFRAACGLPVAPPVPGRYLMTSGVAALSVRFQLAALAKVRSFDVFDEDNDPYGEHDFGVVELDGVRDKLFWKIDYFADATMTYGAEDPSDAQSSYRVLTVLLANEY
;
A
#
# COMPACT_ATOMS: atom_id res chain seq x y z
N MET A 1 -13.25 5.63 -14.62
CA MET A 1 -12.08 4.90 -15.15
C MET A 1 -12.53 3.80 -16.08
N SER A 2 -11.72 3.41 -17.06
CA SER A 2 -11.93 2.14 -17.78
C SER A 2 -11.39 0.97 -16.93
N ALA A 3 -12.00 -0.21 -17.04
CA ALA A 3 -11.54 -1.41 -16.33
C ALA A 3 -10.08 -1.77 -16.66
N GLU A 4 -9.65 -1.51 -17.90
CA GLU A 4 -8.26 -1.70 -18.33
C GLU A 4 -7.28 -0.79 -17.57
N ARG A 5 -7.70 0.45 -17.26
CA ARG A 5 -6.88 1.39 -16.50
C ARG A 5 -6.73 0.92 -15.05
N SER A 6 -7.83 0.54 -14.40
CA SER A 6 -7.81 -0.01 -13.04
C SER A 6 -6.92 -1.25 -12.94
N ALA A 7 -7.05 -2.20 -13.88
CA ALA A 7 -6.22 -3.40 -13.91
C ALA A 7 -4.72 -3.11 -14.05
N ARG A 8 -4.35 -2.06 -14.81
CA ARG A 8 -2.96 -1.61 -14.94
C ARG A 8 -2.44 -1.02 -13.62
N ILE A 9 -3.27 -0.20 -12.96
CA ILE A 9 -2.96 0.36 -11.64
C ILE A 9 -2.79 -0.77 -10.61
N ALA A 10 -3.71 -1.73 -10.55
CA ALA A 10 -3.64 -2.91 -9.71
C ALA A 10 -2.34 -3.70 -9.94
N THR A 11 -1.96 -3.94 -11.20
CA THR A 11 -0.69 -4.61 -11.52
C THR A 11 0.52 -3.86 -10.95
N HIS A 12 0.53 -2.53 -11.03
CA HIS A 12 1.61 -1.72 -10.47
C HIS A 12 1.59 -1.72 -8.94
N ASN A 13 0.41 -1.67 -8.33
CA ASN A 13 0.23 -1.72 -6.90
C ASN A 13 0.67 -3.07 -6.33
N ASP A 14 0.28 -4.18 -6.93
CA ASP A 14 0.71 -5.52 -6.54
C ASP A 14 2.24 -5.67 -6.60
N ARG A 15 2.86 -5.20 -7.69
CA ARG A 15 4.32 -5.19 -7.83
C ARG A 15 5.00 -4.33 -6.77
N PHE A 16 4.41 -3.18 -6.44
CA PHE A 16 4.92 -2.30 -5.40
C PHE A 16 4.77 -2.94 -4.01
N ARG A 17 3.58 -3.47 -3.67
CA ARG A 17 3.30 -4.18 -2.41
C ARG A 17 4.26 -5.35 -2.22
N ALA A 18 4.48 -6.19 -3.23
CA ALA A 18 5.33 -7.37 -3.15
C ALA A 18 6.80 -7.07 -2.75
N ALA A 19 7.29 -5.85 -2.99
CA ALA A 19 8.64 -5.43 -2.63
C ALA A 19 8.76 -4.79 -1.24
N CYS A 20 7.64 -4.53 -0.54
CA CYS A 20 7.67 -3.79 0.73
C CYS A 20 8.45 -4.55 1.82
N GLY A 21 9.32 -3.84 2.55
CA GLY A 21 10.13 -4.44 3.63
C GLY A 21 11.23 -5.41 3.19
N LEU A 22 11.51 -5.53 1.90
CA LEU A 22 12.63 -6.32 1.37
C LEU A 22 13.83 -5.42 1.06
N PRO A 23 15.08 -5.91 1.15
CA PRO A 23 16.27 -5.14 0.82
C PRO A 23 16.51 -5.05 -0.69
N VAL A 24 15.46 -4.70 -1.45
CA VAL A 24 15.49 -4.54 -2.91
C VAL A 24 14.84 -3.22 -3.28
N ALA A 25 15.31 -2.59 -4.36
CA ALA A 25 14.63 -1.43 -4.90
C ALA A 25 13.21 -1.84 -5.37
N PRO A 26 12.17 -1.04 -5.07
CA PRO A 26 10.85 -1.35 -5.53
C PRO A 26 10.79 -1.31 -7.07
N PRO A 27 10.04 -2.20 -7.72
CA PRO A 27 9.92 -2.24 -9.18
C PRO A 27 9.13 -1.06 -9.76
N VAL A 28 8.51 -0.25 -8.89
CA VAL A 28 7.75 0.95 -9.20
C VAL A 28 8.25 2.07 -8.26
N PRO A 29 8.49 3.29 -8.75
CA PRO A 29 8.93 4.40 -7.91
C PRO A 29 7.96 4.62 -6.73
N GLY A 30 8.53 4.71 -5.53
CA GLY A 30 7.70 4.91 -4.35
C GLY A 30 8.45 4.80 -3.03
N ARG A 31 7.70 4.93 -1.94
CA ARG A 31 8.17 4.74 -0.57
C ARG A 31 7.15 4.01 0.30
N TYR A 32 7.67 3.37 1.34
CA TYR A 32 6.87 2.71 2.38
C TYR A 32 6.93 3.54 3.65
N LEU A 33 5.76 3.82 4.23
CA LEU A 33 5.61 4.57 5.47
C LEU A 33 4.87 3.72 6.49
N MET A 34 5.13 4.01 7.76
CA MET A 34 4.35 3.53 8.89
C MET A 34 3.97 4.73 9.75
N THR A 35 2.73 4.77 10.23
CA THR A 35 2.32 5.75 11.24
C THR A 35 3.02 5.49 12.57
N SER A 36 2.95 6.46 13.48
CA SER A 36 3.56 6.33 14.80
C SER A 36 2.98 5.16 15.60
N GLY A 37 1.69 4.85 15.46
CA GLY A 37 1.06 3.70 16.11
C GLY A 37 1.67 2.37 15.68
N VAL A 38 1.88 2.18 14.37
CA VAL A 38 2.52 0.98 13.83
C VAL A 38 4.01 0.94 14.18
N ALA A 39 4.70 2.07 14.10
CA ALA A 39 6.12 2.18 14.46
C ALA A 39 6.39 1.91 15.95
N ALA A 40 5.40 2.12 16.83
CA ALA A 40 5.48 1.80 18.24
C ALA A 40 5.30 0.30 18.55
N LEU A 41 4.80 -0.50 17.60
CA LEU A 41 4.73 -1.95 17.74
C LEU A 41 6.13 -2.57 17.70
N SER A 42 6.27 -3.77 18.28
CA SER A 42 7.54 -4.50 18.18
C SER A 42 7.94 -4.75 16.72
N VAL A 43 9.25 -4.83 16.45
CA VAL A 43 9.78 -5.15 15.10
C VAL A 43 9.15 -6.44 14.53
N ARG A 44 8.87 -7.43 15.39
CA ARG A 44 8.18 -8.66 14.99
C ARG A 44 6.81 -8.36 14.36
N PHE A 45 6.04 -7.47 14.96
CA PHE A 45 4.71 -7.09 14.46
C PHE A 45 4.80 -6.21 13.21
N GLN A 46 5.76 -5.29 13.16
CA GLN A 46 6.01 -4.49 11.95
C GLN A 46 6.35 -5.39 10.75
N LEU A 47 7.23 -6.38 10.94
CA LEU A 47 7.58 -7.36 9.90
C LEU A 47 6.38 -8.24 9.52
N ALA A 48 5.56 -8.64 10.49
CA ALA A 48 4.34 -9.41 10.24
C ALA A 48 3.32 -8.59 9.43
N ALA A 49 3.15 -7.30 9.73
CA ALA A 49 2.31 -6.39 8.96
C ALA A 49 2.79 -6.31 7.50
N LEU A 50 4.08 -6.03 7.28
CA LEU A 50 4.65 -5.96 5.93
C LEU A 50 4.51 -7.30 5.18
N ALA A 51 4.70 -8.44 5.86
CA ALA A 51 4.50 -9.74 5.25
C ALA A 51 3.05 -9.96 4.80
N LYS A 52 2.07 -9.57 5.63
CA LYS A 52 0.65 -9.63 5.28
C LYS A 52 0.29 -8.71 4.12
N VAL A 53 0.83 -7.49 4.10
CA VAL A 53 0.63 -6.53 2.99
C VAL A 53 1.19 -7.08 1.67
N ARG A 54 2.38 -7.70 1.69
CA ARG A 54 2.98 -8.34 0.50
C ARG A 54 2.11 -9.45 -0.08
N SER A 55 1.51 -10.26 0.78
CA SER A 55 0.73 -11.43 0.39
C SER A 55 -0.78 -11.18 0.34
N PHE A 56 -1.22 -9.92 0.45
CA PHE A 56 -2.65 -9.61 0.52
C PHE A 56 -3.29 -9.79 -0.86
N ASP A 57 -4.30 -10.65 -0.92
CA ASP A 57 -5.03 -11.08 -2.11
C ASP A 57 -6.56 -11.10 -1.90
N VAL A 58 -7.04 -10.60 -0.76
CA VAL A 58 -8.46 -10.60 -0.40
C VAL A 58 -9.09 -9.25 -0.77
N PHE A 59 -9.29 -9.04 -2.07
CA PHE A 59 -9.96 -7.84 -2.60
C PHE A 59 -11.47 -8.08 -2.76
N ASP A 60 -12.27 -7.15 -2.24
CA ASP A 60 -13.73 -7.18 -2.31
C ASP A 60 -14.29 -5.76 -2.57
N GLU A 61 -15.61 -5.65 -2.73
CA GLU A 61 -16.26 -4.37 -3.03
C GLU A 61 -16.07 -3.32 -1.92
N ASP A 62 -15.83 -3.75 -0.68
CA ASP A 62 -15.66 -2.84 0.46
C ASP A 62 -14.25 -2.24 0.50
N ASN A 63 -13.23 -3.02 0.16
CA ASN A 63 -11.83 -2.60 0.23
C ASN A 63 -11.21 -2.19 -1.12
N ASP A 64 -11.84 -2.56 -2.24
CA ASP A 64 -11.34 -2.28 -3.59
C ASP A 64 -12.47 -1.95 -4.58
N PRO A 65 -13.27 -0.90 -4.31
CA PRO A 65 -14.41 -0.53 -5.16
C PRO A 65 -14.02 -0.13 -6.60
N TYR A 66 -12.74 0.19 -6.83
CA TYR A 66 -12.23 0.63 -8.12
C TYR A 66 -11.36 -0.41 -8.85
N GLY A 67 -11.09 -1.57 -8.23
CA GLY A 67 -10.25 -2.60 -8.83
C GLY A 67 -8.78 -2.19 -8.97
N GLU A 68 -8.30 -1.32 -8.07
CA GLU A 68 -6.95 -0.74 -8.11
C GLU A 68 -5.99 -1.42 -7.14
N HIS A 69 -6.48 -2.28 -6.23
CA HIS A 69 -5.65 -2.97 -5.23
C HIS A 69 -4.83 -1.98 -4.36
N ASP A 70 -5.41 -0.83 -4.02
CA ASP A 70 -4.74 0.27 -3.35
C ASP A 70 -5.07 0.37 -1.86
N PHE A 71 -5.99 -0.43 -1.34
CA PHE A 71 -6.36 -0.46 0.06
C PHE A 71 -6.59 -1.89 0.56
N GLY A 72 -6.37 -2.12 1.85
CA GLY A 72 -6.75 -3.36 2.49
C GLY A 72 -6.61 -3.35 4.00
N VAL A 73 -7.20 -4.37 4.62
CA VAL A 73 -7.27 -4.52 6.07
C VAL A 73 -6.55 -5.81 6.47
N VAL A 74 -5.60 -5.70 7.41
CA VAL A 74 -4.88 -6.86 7.94
C VAL A 74 -5.05 -6.96 9.45
N GLU A 75 -5.24 -8.19 9.92
CA GLU A 75 -5.31 -8.53 11.33
C GLU A 75 -4.06 -9.32 11.72
N LEU A 76 -3.49 -8.99 12.87
CA LEU A 76 -2.29 -9.63 13.40
C LEU A 76 -2.59 -10.24 14.77
N ASP A 77 -2.31 -11.53 14.93
CA ASP A 77 -2.51 -12.23 16.20
C ASP A 77 -1.74 -11.54 17.34
N GLY A 78 -2.46 -11.17 18.39
CA GLY A 78 -1.87 -10.47 19.55
C GLY A 78 -1.74 -8.96 19.37
N VAL A 79 -2.22 -8.38 18.26
CA VAL A 79 -2.51 -6.96 18.13
C VAL A 79 -4.03 -6.79 18.21
N ARG A 80 -4.50 -5.93 19.11
CA ARG A 80 -5.94 -5.73 19.34
C ARG A 80 -6.60 -4.98 18.18
N ASP A 81 -5.90 -3.99 17.64
CA ASP A 81 -6.41 -3.13 16.59
C ASP A 81 -6.09 -3.73 15.21
N LYS A 82 -7.02 -3.57 14.26
CA LYS A 82 -6.75 -3.88 12.86
C LYS A 82 -5.73 -2.90 12.32
N LEU A 83 -4.93 -3.34 11.36
CA LEU A 83 -4.07 -2.45 10.59
C LEU A 83 -4.71 -2.22 9.23
N PHE A 84 -4.70 -0.99 8.76
CA PHE A 84 -4.97 -0.66 7.38
C PHE A 84 -3.66 -0.50 6.65
N TRP A 85 -3.70 -0.72 5.35
CA TRP A 85 -2.69 -0.25 4.45
C TRP A 85 -3.37 0.42 3.27
N LYS A 86 -2.72 1.45 2.73
CA LYS A 86 -3.19 2.13 1.53
C LYS A 86 -2.03 2.55 0.64
N ILE A 87 -2.31 2.79 -0.64
CA ILE A 87 -1.37 3.34 -1.62
C ILE A 87 -1.92 4.67 -2.13
N ASP A 88 -1.25 5.75 -1.78
CA ASP A 88 -1.52 7.07 -2.37
C ASP A 88 -0.62 7.30 -3.59
N TYR A 89 -1.11 8.02 -4.60
CA TYR A 89 -0.37 8.31 -5.84
C TYR A 89 0.05 9.78 -5.92
N PHE A 90 1.35 10.03 -6.08
CA PHE A 90 1.93 11.35 -6.22
C PHE A 90 2.66 11.50 -7.56
N ALA A 91 2.84 12.73 -8.04
CA ALA A 91 3.60 13.00 -9.25
C ALA A 91 5.08 12.60 -9.09
N ASP A 92 5.63 12.75 -7.89
CA ASP A 92 7.03 12.46 -7.59
C ASP A 92 7.28 12.25 -6.07
N ALA A 93 8.55 12.07 -5.71
CA ALA A 93 8.99 11.82 -4.34
C ALA A 93 8.80 13.01 -3.36
N THR A 94 8.49 14.21 -3.85
CA THR A 94 8.18 15.38 -2.99
C THR A 94 6.82 15.24 -2.34
N MET A 95 5.93 14.42 -2.91
CA MET A 95 4.56 14.20 -2.42
C MET A 95 3.73 15.50 -2.37
N THR A 96 4.06 16.50 -3.19
CA THR A 96 3.38 17.81 -3.20
C THR A 96 2.06 17.76 -3.98
N TYR A 97 2.04 16.99 -5.07
CA TYR A 97 0.91 16.90 -5.99
C TYR A 97 0.57 15.44 -6.27
N GLY A 98 -0.72 15.15 -6.47
CA GLY A 98 -1.18 13.84 -6.93
C GLY A 98 -0.68 13.52 -8.34
N ALA A 99 -0.52 12.24 -8.65
CA ALA A 99 -0.21 11.81 -10.02
C ALA A 99 -1.40 12.10 -10.94
N GLU A 100 -1.16 12.67 -12.13
CA GLU A 100 -2.20 12.83 -13.15
C GLU A 100 -2.66 11.47 -13.70
N ASP A 101 -1.71 10.56 -13.92
CA ASP A 101 -2.01 9.19 -14.35
C ASP A 101 -1.29 8.11 -13.51
N PRO A 102 -1.91 7.61 -12.44
CA PRO A 102 -1.45 6.44 -11.69
C PRO A 102 -1.20 5.17 -12.53
N SER A 103 -1.79 5.07 -13.73
CA SER A 103 -1.62 3.90 -14.60
C SER A 103 -0.27 3.89 -15.33
N ASP A 104 0.43 5.02 -15.39
CA ASP A 104 1.80 5.11 -15.88
C ASP A 104 2.79 5.11 -14.71
N ALA A 105 3.48 3.97 -14.54
CA ALA A 105 4.48 3.80 -13.49
C ALA A 105 5.72 4.71 -13.62
N GLN A 106 5.95 5.37 -14.76
CA GLN A 106 7.07 6.30 -14.93
C GLN A 106 6.73 7.74 -14.53
N SER A 107 5.44 8.10 -14.56
CA SER A 107 4.94 9.43 -14.18
C SER A 107 4.14 9.43 -12.87
N SER A 108 4.21 8.32 -12.12
CA SER A 108 3.59 8.19 -10.80
C SER A 108 4.55 7.65 -9.75
N TYR A 109 4.37 8.13 -8.53
CA TYR A 109 5.13 7.77 -7.34
C TYR A 109 4.17 7.23 -6.27
N ARG A 110 4.36 5.98 -5.85
CA ARG A 110 3.46 5.30 -4.91
C ARG A 110 3.92 5.48 -3.48
N VAL A 111 2.99 5.78 -2.58
CA VAL A 111 3.25 5.85 -1.15
C VAL A 111 2.37 4.84 -0.45
N LEU A 112 2.98 3.72 -0.05
CA LEU A 112 2.29 2.71 0.73
C LEU A 112 2.42 3.05 2.20
N THR A 113 1.30 3.33 2.86
CA THR A 113 1.25 3.64 4.29
C THR A 113 0.59 2.50 5.03
N VAL A 114 1.26 1.95 6.04
CA VAL A 114 0.67 1.01 7.01
C VAL A 114 0.32 1.79 8.27
N LEU A 115 -0.91 1.64 8.75
CA LEU A 115 -1.44 2.38 9.89
C LEU A 115 -2.38 1.54 10.75
N LEU A 116 -2.58 1.95 12.00
CA LEU A 116 -3.65 1.38 12.82
C LEU A 116 -5.00 1.88 12.32
N ALA A 117 -6.05 1.06 12.44
CA ALA A 117 -7.40 1.43 12.01
C ALA A 117 -7.97 2.65 12.75
N ASN A 118 -7.44 3.00 13.93
CA ASN A 118 -7.82 4.20 14.68
C ASN A 118 -7.05 5.46 14.29
N GLU A 119 -6.07 5.34 13.39
CA GLU A 119 -5.29 6.45 12.80
C GLU A 119 -5.81 6.83 11.40
N TYR A 120 -6.84 6.13 10.90
CA TYR A 120 -7.52 6.39 9.63
C TYR A 120 -8.82 7.16 9.88
#